data_AF-A0A1J4J7X0-F1
#
_entry.id   AF-A0A1J4J7X0-F1
#
_cell.length_a   1.000
_cell.length_b   1.000
_cell.length_c   1.000
_cell.angle_alpha   90.00
_cell.angle_beta   90.00
_cell.angle_gamma   90.00
#
_symmetry.space_group_name_H-M   'P 1'
#
loop_
_entity.id
_entity.type
_entity.pdbx_description
1 polymer ?
#
loop_
_entity_poly.entity_id
_entity_poly.type
_entity_poly.pdbx_seq_one_letter_code
_entity_poly.pdbx_strand_id
1 'polypeptide(L)'
;MTKLNQAAIDGLGNPIIVQKILDTQKMGGYENITCYDCSALVFMVKDKERNTHPELTNLDAGIAAGMLMSAIAAYGLNSIPLGIFTNPKVDEVLGLESRSVLMAVAIGKAEGPIPPKVIKNNAKFIE
;
A
#
# COMPACT_ATOMS: atom_id res chain seq x y z
N MET A 1 -3.68 -7.88 -17.26
CA MET A 1 -2.87 -7.24 -16.20
C MET A 1 -2.65 -5.78 -16.58
N THR A 2 -2.98 -4.81 -15.73
CA THR A 2 -2.81 -3.39 -16.05
C THR A 2 -1.32 -3.01 -16.10
N LYS A 3 -0.96 -1.92 -16.81
CA LYS A 3 0.42 -1.40 -16.84
C LYS A 3 0.97 -1.13 -15.43
N LEU A 4 0.10 -0.65 -14.54
CA LEU A 4 0.42 -0.35 -13.15
C LEU A 4 0.79 -1.62 -12.37
N ASN A 5 0.05 -2.71 -12.54
CA ASN A 5 0.34 -3.99 -11.88
C ASN A 5 1.68 -4.56 -12.34
N GLN A 6 1.96 -4.50 -13.65
CA GLN A 6 3.22 -4.97 -14.20
C GLN A 6 4.39 -4.17 -13.62
N ALA A 7 4.29 -2.84 -13.60
CA ALA A 7 5.30 -1.97 -13.02
C ALA A 7 5.56 -2.26 -11.53
N ALA A 8 4.50 -2.52 -10.76
CA ALA A 8 4.61 -2.88 -9.35
C ALA A 8 5.37 -4.20 -9.13
N ILE A 9 5.05 -5.24 -9.92
CA ILE A 9 5.72 -6.55 -9.85
C ILE A 9 7.18 -6.44 -10.31
N ASP A 10 7.41 -5.77 -11.43
CA ASP A 10 8.72 -5.59 -12.04
C ASP A 10 9.69 -4.77 -11.18
N GLY A 11 9.15 -4.00 -10.23
CA GLY A 11 9.91 -3.20 -9.27
C GLY A 11 10.42 -3.98 -8.05
N LEU A 12 9.89 -5.18 -7.78
CA LEU A 12 10.28 -5.98 -6.61
C LEU A 12 11.67 -6.62 -6.75
N GLY A 13 12.15 -6.86 -7.97
CA GLY A 13 13.50 -7.34 -8.27
C GLY A 13 13.90 -8.73 -7.74
N ASN A 14 13.11 -9.33 -6.84
CA ASN A 14 13.35 -10.63 -6.22
C ASN A 14 12.24 -11.64 -6.62
N PRO A 15 12.56 -12.64 -7.45
CA PRO A 15 11.59 -13.63 -7.93
C PRO A 15 10.87 -14.41 -6.81
N ILE A 16 11.53 -14.66 -5.67
CA ILE A 16 10.93 -15.40 -4.55
C ILE A 16 9.88 -14.53 -3.84
N ILE A 17 10.15 -13.24 -3.67
CA ILE A 17 9.19 -12.30 -3.08
C ILE A 17 7.99 -12.11 -4.00
N VAL A 18 8.25 -11.95 -5.29
CA VAL A 18 7.21 -11.90 -6.32
C VAL A 18 6.33 -13.14 -6.22
N GLN A 19 6.91 -14.35 -6.24
CA GLN A 19 6.15 -15.58 -6.18
C GLN A 19 5.29 -15.69 -4.91
N LYS A 20 5.84 -15.34 -3.73
CA LYS A 20 5.06 -15.34 -2.47
C LYS A 20 3.86 -14.39 -2.50
N ILE A 21 4.05 -13.21 -3.06
CA ILE A 21 2.98 -12.21 -3.22
C ILE A 21 1.91 -12.75 -4.17
N LEU A 22 2.33 -13.30 -5.32
CA LEU A 22 1.44 -13.92 -6.30
C LEU A 22 0.66 -15.10 -5.71
N ASP A 23 1.30 -15.97 -4.93
CA ASP A 23 0.66 -17.14 -4.31
C ASP A 23 -0.39 -16.72 -3.27
N THR A 24 -0.04 -15.75 -2.42
CA THR A 24 -0.96 -15.21 -1.40
C THR A 24 -2.18 -14.55 -2.03
N GLN A 25 -1.98 -13.83 -3.14
CA GLN A 25 -3.06 -13.16 -3.87
C GLN A 25 -3.91 -14.12 -4.70
N LYS A 26 -3.32 -15.16 -5.31
CA LYS A 26 -4.07 -16.19 -6.04
C LYS A 26 -4.99 -17.02 -5.15
N MET A 27 -4.59 -17.29 -3.90
CA MET A 27 -5.47 -17.97 -2.93
C MET A 27 -6.75 -17.17 -2.64
N GLY A 28 -6.72 -15.84 -2.82
CA GLY A 28 -7.87 -14.97 -2.62
C GLY A 28 -8.77 -14.81 -3.85
N GLY A 29 -8.41 -15.38 -5.00
CA GLY A 29 -9.24 -15.33 -6.22
C GLY A 29 -9.25 -13.99 -6.97
N TYR A 30 -8.33 -13.07 -6.65
CA TYR A 30 -8.32 -11.73 -7.23
C TYR A 30 -7.81 -11.69 -8.69
N GLU A 31 -8.46 -10.91 -9.56
CA GLU A 31 -8.03 -10.65 -10.94
C GLU A 31 -6.89 -9.62 -10.98
N ASN A 32 -7.03 -8.54 -10.22
CA ASN A 32 -6.02 -7.53 -9.96
C ASN A 32 -5.24 -7.89 -8.70
N ILE A 33 -4.29 -8.78 -8.92
CA ILE A 33 -3.38 -9.33 -7.92
C ILE A 33 -2.75 -8.23 -7.03
N THR A 34 -2.12 -7.19 -7.60
CA THR A 34 -1.40 -6.18 -6.80
C THR A 34 -2.30 -5.24 -5.99
N CYS A 35 -3.58 -5.14 -6.33
CA CYS A 35 -4.53 -4.23 -5.68
C CYS A 35 -5.71 -4.94 -5.00
N TYR A 36 -5.77 -6.27 -5.03
CA TYR A 36 -6.86 -7.08 -4.47
C TYR A 36 -8.25 -6.68 -5.00
N ASP A 37 -8.35 -6.37 -6.31
CA ASP A 37 -9.58 -5.88 -6.96
C ASP A 37 -10.24 -4.68 -6.27
N CYS A 38 -9.44 -3.87 -5.58
CA CYS A 38 -9.96 -2.68 -4.92
C CYS A 38 -10.65 -1.75 -5.93
N SER A 39 -11.70 -1.06 -5.48
CA SER A 39 -12.46 -0.13 -6.31
C SER A 39 -11.74 1.19 -6.54
N ALA A 40 -10.82 1.57 -5.64
CA ALA A 40 -10.04 2.80 -5.77
C ALA A 40 -8.65 2.69 -5.13
N LEU A 41 -7.72 3.50 -5.64
CA LEU A 41 -6.38 3.69 -5.09
C LEU A 41 -6.16 5.17 -4.79
N VAL A 42 -5.56 5.45 -3.64
CA VAL A 42 -5.06 6.79 -3.29
C VAL A 42 -3.54 6.71 -3.18
N PHE A 43 -2.83 7.46 -4.01
CA PHE A 43 -1.37 7.55 -3.96
C PHE A 43 -0.95 8.73 -3.08
N MET A 44 -0.03 8.47 -2.15
CA MET A 44 0.66 9.49 -1.39
C MET A 44 1.99 9.76 -2.06
N VAL A 45 2.10 10.97 -2.62
CA VAL A 45 3.25 11.39 -3.42
C VAL A 45 3.98 12.49 -2.68
N LYS A 46 5.30 12.40 -2.61
CA LYS A 46 6.13 13.45 -1.99
C LYS A 46 6.01 14.75 -2.80
N ASP A 47 5.83 15.85 -2.09
CA ASP A 47 6.04 17.18 -2.65
C ASP A 47 7.55 17.45 -2.70
N LYS A 48 8.06 17.87 -3.86
CA LYS A 48 9.50 18.09 -4.06
C LYS A 48 10.00 19.38 -3.46
N GLU A 49 9.16 20.40 -3.44
CA GLU A 49 9.54 21.75 -3.00
C GLU A 49 9.41 21.86 -1.48
N ARG A 50 8.51 21.09 -0.87
CA ARG A 50 8.20 21.15 0.56
C ARG A 50 8.84 20.05 1.39
N ASN A 51 9.52 19.09 0.77
CA ASN A 51 10.20 18.00 1.46
C ASN A 51 11.59 18.44 1.94
N THR A 52 11.62 19.27 2.98
CA THR A 52 12.86 19.71 3.63
C THR A 52 13.40 18.65 4.61
N HIS A 53 12.58 17.68 5.02
CA HIS A 53 12.93 16.61 5.96
C HIS A 53 12.51 15.23 5.42
N PRO A 54 13.37 14.56 4.63
CA PRO A 54 13.06 13.27 4.01
C PRO A 54 12.71 12.17 5.01
N GLU A 55 13.32 12.19 6.19
CA GLU A 55 13.09 11.25 7.29
C GLU A 55 11.70 11.41 7.92
N LEU A 56 11.19 12.63 7.99
CA LEU A 56 9.85 12.93 8.52
C LEU A 56 8.77 12.70 7.47
N THR A 57 9.07 12.92 6.20
CA THR A 57 8.10 12.77 5.11
C THR A 57 7.52 11.35 5.01
N ASN A 58 8.32 10.31 5.24
CA ASN A 58 7.82 8.93 5.28
C ASN A 58 6.92 8.68 6.50
N LEU A 59 7.26 9.28 7.64
CA LEU A 59 6.45 9.20 8.86
C LEU A 59 5.10 9.90 8.65
N ASP A 60 5.11 11.10 8.06
CA ASP A 60 3.92 11.88 7.76
C ASP A 60 3.00 11.14 6.78
N ALA A 61 3.56 10.51 5.75
CA ALA A 61 2.80 9.64 4.85
C ALA A 61 2.17 8.45 5.61
N GLY A 62 2.90 7.86 6.55
CA GLY A 62 2.38 6.83 7.46
C GLY A 62 1.18 7.30 8.28
N ILE A 63 1.31 8.48 8.91
CA ILE A 63 0.26 9.10 9.72
C ILE A 63 -0.95 9.44 8.86
N ALA A 64 -0.74 10.10 7.72
CA ALA A 64 -1.80 10.45 6.78
C ALA A 64 -2.54 9.20 6.27
N ALA A 65 -1.82 8.11 5.98
CA ALA A 65 -2.43 6.84 5.60
C ALA A 65 -3.28 6.27 6.73
N GLY A 66 -2.79 6.27 7.97
CA GLY A 66 -3.56 5.83 9.13
C GLY A 66 -4.85 6.65 9.33
N MET A 67 -4.77 7.97 9.19
CA MET A 67 -5.94 8.86 9.25
C MET A 67 -6.94 8.58 8.12
N LEU A 68 -6.45 8.45 6.88
CA LEU A 68 -7.27 8.12 5.72
C LEU A 68 -7.99 6.78 5.90
N MET A 69 -7.27 5.73 6.31
CA MET A 69 -7.84 4.41 6.58
C MET A 69 -8.91 4.45 7.68
N SER A 70 -8.70 5.26 8.73
CA SER A 70 -9.68 5.45 9.80
C SER A 70 -10.95 6.15 9.29
N ALA A 71 -10.79 7.16 8.44
CA ALA A 71 -11.91 7.84 7.79
C ALA A 71 -12.69 6.88 6.87
N ILE A 72 -11.99 6.10 6.03
CA ILE A 72 -12.58 5.08 5.16
C ILE A 72 -13.41 4.07 5.96
N ALA A 73 -12.87 3.59 7.09
CA ALA A 73 -13.57 2.66 7.97
C ALA A 73 -14.86 3.26 8.55
N ALA A 74 -14.87 4.57 8.87
CA ALA A 74 -16.08 5.28 9.31
C ALA A 74 -17.20 5.30 8.25
N TYR A 75 -16.87 5.14 6.97
CA TYR A 75 -17.85 5.00 5.87
C TYR A 75 -18.21 3.53 5.56
N GLY A 76 -17.81 2.57 6.41
CA GLY A 76 -18.12 1.15 6.20
C GLY A 76 -17.35 0.52 5.03
N LEU A 77 -16.23 1.12 4.63
CA LEU A 77 -15.34 0.61 3.61
C LEU A 77 -14.08 0.00 4.23
N ASN A 78 -13.37 -0.81 3.46
CA ASN A 78 -12.10 -1.42 3.84
C ASN A 78 -10.96 -0.76 3.08
N SER A 79 -9.79 -0.80 3.71
CA SER A 79 -8.56 -0.26 3.12
C SER A 79 -7.33 -1.07 3.50
N ILE A 80 -6.35 -1.10 2.61
CA ILE A 80 -5.05 -1.73 2.84
C ILE A 80 -3.92 -0.82 2.31
N PRO A 81 -2.85 -0.57 3.10
CA PRO A 81 -1.68 0.13 2.61
C PRO A 81 -0.86 -0.79 1.70
N LEU A 82 -0.44 -0.28 0.54
CA LEU A 82 0.25 -1.00 -0.52
C LEU A 82 1.65 -0.43 -0.74
N GLY A 83 2.62 -1.01 -0.03
CA GLY A 83 4.04 -0.67 -0.18
C GLY A 83 4.66 -1.16 -1.49
N ILE A 84 4.02 -2.07 -2.22
CA ILE A 84 4.52 -2.58 -3.52
C ILE A 84 4.65 -1.47 -4.58
N PHE A 85 3.94 -0.36 -4.41
CA PHE A 85 3.93 0.77 -5.33
C PHE A 85 5.06 1.78 -5.14
N THR A 86 5.94 1.61 -4.14
CA THR A 86 7.00 2.58 -3.79
C THR A 86 8.28 2.42 -4.63
N ASN A 87 8.12 2.08 -5.91
CA ASN A 87 9.24 1.79 -6.80
C ASN A 87 9.24 2.67 -8.07
N PRO A 88 10.42 2.91 -8.68
CA PRO A 88 10.55 3.85 -9.81
C PRO A 88 9.70 3.52 -11.05
N LYS A 89 9.40 2.25 -11.29
CA LYS A 89 8.58 1.85 -12.47
C LYS A 89 7.13 2.29 -12.30
N VAL A 90 6.66 2.34 -11.06
CA VAL A 90 5.32 2.84 -10.74
C VAL A 90 5.25 4.35 -10.92
N ASP A 91 6.29 5.08 -10.49
CA ASP A 91 6.37 6.52 -10.73
C ASP A 91 6.29 6.82 -12.25
N GLU A 92 7.02 6.07 -13.08
CA GLU A 92 6.99 6.21 -14.54
C GLU A 92 5.59 6.03 -15.13
N VAL A 93 4.87 4.97 -14.72
CA VAL A 93 3.50 4.71 -15.18
C VAL A 93 2.53 5.81 -14.76
N LEU A 94 2.77 6.45 -13.61
CA LEU A 94 1.94 7.54 -13.10
C LEU A 94 2.36 8.92 -13.64
N GLY A 95 3.40 9.00 -14.47
CA GLY A 95 3.94 10.28 -14.94
C GLY A 95 4.56 11.12 -13.83
N LEU A 96 5.02 10.47 -12.77
CA LEU A 96 5.67 11.09 -11.62
C LEU A 96 7.18 10.99 -11.74
N GLU A 97 7.88 11.88 -11.05
CA GLU A 97 9.33 11.77 -10.97
C GLU A 97 9.75 10.55 -10.14
N SER A 98 10.95 10.04 -10.43
CA SER A 98 11.47 8.83 -9.77
C SER A 98 11.48 8.93 -8.24
N ARG A 99 11.03 7.85 -7.60
CA ARG A 99 10.90 7.65 -6.15
C ARG A 99 10.00 8.67 -5.48
N SER A 100 8.90 9.06 -6.12
CA SER A 100 7.98 10.08 -5.56
C SER A 100 6.80 9.48 -4.83
N VAL A 101 6.34 8.30 -5.22
CA VAL A 101 5.32 7.55 -4.47
C VAL A 101 5.92 7.04 -3.16
N LEU A 102 5.34 7.49 -2.04
CA LEU A 102 5.70 7.09 -0.69
C LEU A 102 4.89 5.88 -0.22
N MET A 103 3.65 5.78 -0.66
CA MET A 103 2.71 4.71 -0.35
C MET A 103 1.46 4.84 -1.21
N ALA A 104 0.71 3.76 -1.40
CA ALA A 104 -0.67 3.84 -1.84
C ALA A 104 -1.61 3.19 -0.83
N VAL A 105 -2.87 3.58 -0.83
CA VAL A 105 -3.94 2.95 -0.05
C VAL A 105 -5.00 2.46 -1.02
N ALA A 106 -5.21 1.13 -1.04
CA ALA A 106 -6.33 0.52 -1.75
C ALA A 106 -7.60 0.64 -0.91
N ILE A 107 -8.73 0.87 -1.57
CA ILE A 107 -10.05 1.11 -0.97
C ILE A 107 -11.08 0.23 -1.67
N GLY A 108 -11.92 -0.46 -0.91
CA GLY A 108 -12.98 -1.29 -1.46
C GLY A 108 -13.90 -1.84 -0.37
N LYS A 109 -14.73 -2.80 -0.76
CA LYS A 109 -15.48 -3.62 0.19
C LYS A 109 -14.78 -4.97 0.30
N ALA A 110 -14.48 -5.39 1.52
CA ALA A 110 -13.89 -6.71 1.74
C ALA A 110 -14.97 -7.79 1.58
N GLU A 111 -14.58 -8.89 0.93
CA GLU A 111 -15.37 -10.10 0.89
C GLU A 111 -14.86 -11.08 1.95
N GLY A 112 -15.75 -11.53 2.82
CA GLY A 112 -15.44 -12.53 3.84
C GLY A 112 -14.90 -11.96 5.17
N PRO A 113 -14.80 -12.83 6.20
CA PRO A 113 -14.37 -12.42 7.53
C PRO A 113 -12.85 -12.13 7.56
N ILE A 114 -12.49 -11.02 8.19
CA ILE A 114 -11.07 -10.71 8.50
C ILE A 114 -10.65 -11.62 9.66
N PRO A 115 -9.59 -12.45 9.53
CA PRO A 115 -9.14 -13.28 10.62
C PRO A 115 -8.70 -12.42 11.81
N PRO A 116 -8.92 -12.87 13.06
CA PRO A 116 -8.48 -12.13 14.23
C PRO A 116 -6.95 -11.95 14.21
N LYS A 117 -6.48 -10.72 14.44
CA LYS A 117 -5.05 -10.44 14.57
C LYS A 117 -4.53 -10.96 15.90
N VAL A 118 -3.44 -11.73 15.86
CA VAL A 118 -2.69 -12.13 17.05
C VAL A 118 -1.86 -10.95 17.54
N ILE A 119 -2.14 -10.48 18.76
CA ILE A 119 -1.33 -9.44 19.42
C ILE A 119 0.03 -10.06 19.77
N LYS A 120 1.10 -9.59 19.14
CA LYS A 120 2.46 -10.13 19.34
C LYS A 120 3.19 -9.53 20.53
N ASN A 121 2.85 -8.31 20.93
CA ASN A 121 3.48 -7.58 22.01
C ASN A 121 2.43 -6.72 22.73
N ASN A 122 2.44 -6.76 24.06
CA ASN A 122 1.65 -5.86 24.90
C ASN A 122 2.50 -4.66 25.31
N ALA A 123 1.85 -3.50 25.48
CA ALA A 123 2.49 -2.34 26.06
C ALA A 123 3.00 -2.69 27.47
N LYS A 124 4.24 -2.29 27.79
CA LYS A 124 4.81 -2.42 29.12
C LYS A 124 4.75 -1.04 29.78
N PHE A 125 4.18 -0.98 30.97
CA PHE A 125 4.31 0.18 31.84
C PHE A 125 5.69 0.11 32.51
N ILE A 126 6.42 1.23 32.50
CA ILE A 126 7.65 1.40 33.26
C ILE A 126 7.33 2.47 34.29
N GLU A 127 7.34 2.09 35.57
CA GLU A 127 7.22 3.00 36.72
C GLU A 127 8.56 3.70 37.01
#